data_AF-A0A5Y5BK25-F1
#
_entry.id   AF-A0A5Y5BK25-F1
#
_cell.length_a   1.000
_cell.length_b   1.000
_cell.length_c   1.000
_cell.angle_alpha   90.00
_cell.angle_beta   90.00
_cell.angle_gamma   90.00
#
_symmetry.space_group_name_H-M   'P 1'
#
loop_
_entity.id
_entity.type
_entity.pdbx_description
1 polymer ?
#
loop_
_entity_poly.entity_id
_entity_poly.type
_entity_poly.pdbx_seq_one_letter_code
_entity_poly.pdbx_strand_id
1 'polypeptide(L)'
;TFILLLSMQSHAAVPADCTAKKQEIESQIAYAQKHHNTHQIAGLQKALSEIETHCTDPKLLKQRQIKIAEKQQKVAGAEVELAQAKETGNLKKMARKQTKLDRSREELLEAQKALLP
;
A
#
# COMPACT_ATOMS: atom_id res chain seq x y z
N THR A 1 -54.91 -1.69 18.90
CA THR A 1 -53.54 -1.70 19.45
C THR A 1 -52.56 -1.83 18.29
N PHE A 2 -52.09 -0.70 17.77
CA PHE A 2 -51.15 -0.68 16.64
C PHE A 2 -49.77 -0.29 17.19
N ILE A 3 -48.97 -1.31 17.52
CA ILE A 3 -47.59 -1.12 18.01
C ILE A 3 -46.72 -0.89 16.77
N LEU A 4 -46.33 0.37 16.54
CA LEU A 4 -45.33 0.74 15.53
C LEU A 4 -43.96 0.22 15.98
N LEU A 5 -43.49 -0.85 15.33
CA LEU A 5 -42.12 -1.35 15.46
C LEU A 5 -41.17 -0.39 14.72
N LEU A 6 -40.57 0.57 15.44
CA LEU A 6 -39.45 1.34 14.91
C LEU A 6 -38.22 0.45 14.85
N SER A 7 -37.95 -0.10 13.68
CA SER A 7 -36.72 -0.85 13.39
C SER A 7 -35.55 0.13 13.28
N MET A 8 -34.74 0.23 14.34
CA MET A 8 -33.43 0.90 14.31
C MET A 8 -32.52 0.18 13.31
N GLN A 9 -32.43 0.68 12.08
CA GLN A 9 -31.46 0.21 11.10
C GLN A 9 -30.10 0.83 11.43
N SER A 10 -29.29 0.09 12.20
CA SER A 10 -27.86 0.33 12.36
C SER A 10 -27.18 0.16 10.99
N HIS A 11 -26.92 1.27 10.31
CA HIS A 11 -26.05 1.25 9.14
C HIS A 11 -24.61 1.06 9.64
N ALA A 12 -24.16 -0.19 9.69
CA ALA A 12 -22.74 -0.49 9.78
C ALA A 12 -22.09 0.06 8.51
N ALA A 13 -21.45 1.22 8.62
CA ALA A 13 -20.66 1.78 7.55
C ALA A 13 -19.63 0.73 7.13
N VAL A 14 -19.78 0.22 5.91
CA VAL A 14 -18.72 -0.52 5.21
C VAL A 14 -17.46 0.34 5.38
N PRO A 15 -16.29 -0.23 5.76
CA PRO A 15 -15.08 0.56 5.88
C PRO A 15 -14.83 1.21 4.52
N ALA A 16 -15.18 2.49 4.41
CA ALA A 16 -15.01 3.23 3.18
C ALA A 16 -13.51 3.21 2.86
N ASP A 17 -13.17 2.75 1.65
CA ASP A 17 -11.82 2.91 1.10
C ASP A 17 -11.41 4.36 1.32
N CYS A 18 -10.16 4.61 1.67
CA CYS A 18 -9.74 5.94 2.10
C CYS A 18 -10.02 7.03 1.08
N THR A 19 -10.12 6.69 -0.21
CA THR A 19 -10.59 7.58 -1.26
C THR A 19 -12.02 8.07 -1.01
N ALA A 20 -12.94 7.16 -0.67
CA ALA A 20 -14.31 7.52 -0.34
C ALA A 20 -14.37 8.36 0.96
N LYS A 21 -13.59 8.00 2.00
CA LYS A 21 -13.49 8.84 3.21
C LYS A 21 -12.92 10.22 2.93
N LYS A 22 -11.90 10.31 2.06
CA LYS A 22 -11.31 11.58 1.63
C LYS A 22 -12.36 12.47 0.96
N GLN A 23 -13.08 11.93 -0.03
CA GLN A 23 -14.14 12.66 -0.74
C GLN A 23 -15.27 13.12 0.18
N GLU A 24 -15.62 12.29 1.17
CA GLU A 24 -16.61 12.64 2.19
C GLU A 24 -16.13 13.82 3.05
N ILE A 25 -14.89 13.76 3.55
CA ILE A 25 -14.30 14.84 4.37
C ILE A 25 -14.18 16.14 3.55
N GLU A 26 -13.75 16.08 2.29
CA GLU A 26 -13.69 17.24 1.39
C GLU A 26 -15.06 17.88 1.20
N SER A 27 -16.11 17.07 1.04
CA SER A 27 -17.49 17.55 0.95
C SER A 27 -17.97 18.21 2.24
N GLN A 28 -17.61 17.63 3.40
CA GLN A 28 -17.91 18.21 4.71
C GLN A 28 -17.16 19.52 4.95
N ILE A 29 -15.93 19.66 4.46
CA ILE A 29 -15.16 20.92 4.51
C ILE A 29 -15.87 22.00 3.68
N ALA A 30 -16.27 21.68 2.45
CA ALA A 30 -16.99 22.61 1.58
C ALA A 30 -18.30 23.09 2.22
N TYR A 31 -19.04 22.18 2.87
CA TYR A 31 -20.23 22.52 3.65
C TYR A 31 -19.88 23.43 4.84
N ALA A 32 -18.90 23.08 5.66
CA ALA A 32 -18.50 23.87 6.83
C ALA A 32 -17.99 25.27 6.44
N GLN A 33 -17.33 25.41 5.29
CA GLN A 33 -16.93 26.70 4.71
C GLN A 33 -18.14 27.59 4.38
N LYS A 34 -19.17 27.03 3.73
CA LYS A 34 -20.41 27.75 3.40
C LYS A 34 -21.12 28.28 4.65
N HIS A 35 -20.99 27.58 5.77
CA HIS A 35 -21.62 27.93 7.04
C HIS A 35 -20.66 28.63 8.02
N HIS A 36 -19.45 29.01 7.59
CA HIS A 36 -18.43 29.66 8.40
C HIS A 36 -18.10 28.96 9.73
N ASN A 37 -18.20 27.62 9.76
CA ASN A 37 -17.91 26.82 10.95
C ASN A 37 -16.41 26.48 11.04
N THR A 38 -15.62 27.45 11.49
CA THR A 38 -14.16 27.38 11.54
C THR A 38 -13.63 26.23 12.40
N HIS A 39 -14.29 25.91 13.51
CA HIS A 39 -13.91 24.79 14.38
C HIS A 39 -14.08 23.44 13.67
N GLN A 40 -15.20 23.26 12.96
CA GLN A 40 -15.44 22.04 12.18
C GLN A 40 -14.44 21.91 11.02
N ILE A 41 -14.13 23.01 10.33
CA ILE A 41 -13.12 23.03 9.26
C ILE A 41 -11.76 22.54 9.79
N ALA A 42 -11.30 23.06 10.92
CA ALA A 42 -10.01 22.68 11.51
C ALA A 42 -9.95 21.18 11.85
N GLY A 43 -11.02 20.63 12.44
CA GLY A 43 -11.11 19.19 12.74
C GLY A 43 -11.09 18.32 11.48
N LEU A 44 -11.83 18.72 10.45
CA LEU A 44 -11.90 18.01 9.18
C LEU A 44 -10.57 18.07 8.41
N GLN A 45 -9.87 19.20 8.43
CA GLN A 45 -8.53 19.34 7.84
C GLN A 45 -7.50 18.42 8.52
N LYS A 46 -7.57 18.29 9.85
CA LYS A 46 -6.73 17.34 10.59
C LYS A 46 -7.04 15.90 10.16
N ALA A 47 -8.31 15.51 10.11
CA ALA A 47 -8.71 14.17 9.68
C ALA A 47 -8.30 13.87 8.22
N LEU A 48 -8.40 14.86 7.33
CA LEU A 48 -7.93 14.76 5.95
C LEU A 48 -6.41 14.49 5.90
N SER A 49 -5.63 15.26 6.65
CA SER A 49 -4.18 15.08 6.75
C SER A 49 -3.79 13.73 7.32
N GLU A 50 -4.49 13.23 8.33
CA GLU A 50 -4.28 11.88 8.87
C GLU A 50 -4.57 10.79 7.82
N ILE A 51 -5.63 10.93 7.02
CA ILE A 51 -5.93 10.00 5.92
C ILE A 51 -4.86 10.09 4.82
N GLU A 52 -4.44 11.29 4.44
CA GLU A 52 -3.38 11.47 3.44
C GLU A 52 -2.02 10.93 3.90
N THR A 53 -1.78 10.95 5.21
CA THR A 53 -0.53 10.46 5.82
C THR A 53 -0.54 8.95 6.02
N HIS A 54 -1.66 8.39 6.48
CA HIS A 54 -1.70 6.99 6.95
C HIS A 54 -2.42 6.05 5.99
N CYS A 55 -3.26 6.58 5.09
CA CYS A 55 -3.87 5.71 4.13
C CYS A 55 -2.95 5.43 2.96
N THR A 56 -2.42 4.22 2.92
CA THR A 56 -1.81 3.70 1.71
C THR A 56 -2.91 3.13 0.82
N ASP A 57 -3.02 3.62 -0.42
CA ASP A 57 -3.96 3.12 -1.42
C ASP A 57 -3.86 1.58 -1.51
N PRO A 58 -4.94 0.82 -1.21
CA PRO A 58 -4.93 -0.64 -1.27
C PRO A 58 -4.48 -1.20 -2.62
N LYS A 59 -4.76 -0.50 -3.72
CA LYS A 59 -4.29 -0.86 -5.06
C LYS A 59 -2.78 -0.67 -5.18
N LEU A 60 -2.25 0.42 -4.62
CA LEU A 60 -0.82 0.68 -4.59
C LEU A 60 -0.08 -0.33 -3.70
N LEU A 61 -0.63 -0.69 -2.54
CA LEU A 61 -0.10 -1.76 -1.68
C LEU A 61 -0.05 -3.09 -2.43
N LYS A 62 -1.15 -3.47 -3.08
CA LYS A 62 -1.21 -4.69 -3.89
C LYS A 62 -0.16 -4.68 -5.01
N GLN A 63 0.00 -3.55 -5.70
CA GLN A 63 1.04 -3.40 -6.73
C GLN A 63 2.45 -3.54 -6.16
N ARG A 64 2.73 -2.97 -4.98
CA ARG A 64 4.03 -3.11 -4.29
C ARG A 64 4.28 -4.57 -3.88
N GLN A 65 3.27 -5.26 -3.36
CA GLN A 65 3.34 -6.69 -3.01
C GLN A 65 3.62 -7.57 -4.25
N ILE A 66 2.97 -7.29 -5.38
CA ILE A 66 3.25 -7.98 -6.65
C ILE A 66 4.72 -7.77 -7.06
N LYS A 67 5.22 -6.54 -7.00
CA LYS A 67 6.63 -6.25 -7.31
C LYS A 67 7.59 -7.01 -6.40
N ILE A 68 7.29 -7.13 -5.11
CA ILE A 68 8.10 -7.93 -4.19
C ILE A 68 8.12 -9.39 -4.61
N ALA A 69 6.97 -9.97 -4.95
CA ALA A 69 6.89 -11.36 -5.43
C ALA A 69 7.71 -11.57 -6.71
N GLU A 70 7.65 -10.64 -7.67
CA GLU A 70 8.46 -10.66 -8.89
C GLU A 70 9.97 -10.61 -8.57
N LYS A 71 10.39 -9.74 -7.62
CA LYS A 71 11.79 -9.65 -7.21
C LYS A 71 12.27 -10.90 -6.46
N GLN A 72 11.42 -11.53 -5.65
CA GLN A 72 11.72 -12.81 -5.01
C GLN A 72 11.95 -13.91 -6.05
N GLN A 73 11.11 -13.99 -7.08
CA GLN A 73 11.32 -14.94 -8.18
C GLN A 73 12.63 -14.67 -8.93
N LYS A 74 12.98 -13.40 -9.15
CA LYS A 74 14.26 -13.03 -9.78
C LYS A 74 15.47 -13.46 -8.95
N VAL A 75 15.41 -13.31 -7.61
CA VAL A 75 16.45 -13.80 -6.70
C VAL A 75 16.56 -15.32 -6.81
N ALA A 76 15.46 -16.06 -6.68
CA ALA A 76 15.46 -17.51 -6.79
C ALA A 76 16.06 -18.00 -8.13
N GLY A 77 15.69 -17.37 -9.25
CA GLY A 77 16.27 -17.67 -10.55
C GLY A 77 17.78 -17.38 -10.62
N ALA A 78 18.24 -16.28 -10.03
CA ALA A 78 19.67 -15.95 -9.98
C ALA A 78 20.47 -16.93 -9.09
N GLU A 79 19.89 -17.45 -8.01
CA GLU A 79 20.49 -18.48 -7.16
C GLU A 79 20.68 -19.79 -7.93
N VAL A 80 19.67 -20.21 -8.70
CA VAL A 80 19.76 -21.39 -9.58
C VAL A 80 20.84 -21.19 -10.65
N GLU A 81 20.87 -20.04 -11.32
CA GLU A 81 21.89 -19.76 -12.33
C GLU A 81 23.32 -19.76 -11.74
N LEU A 82 23.49 -19.28 -10.51
CA LEU A 82 24.76 -19.33 -9.80
C LEU A 82 25.13 -20.78 -9.45
N ALA A 83 24.19 -21.58 -8.98
CA ALA A 83 24.43 -23.00 -8.69
C ALA A 83 24.91 -23.75 -9.95
N GLN A 84 24.22 -23.58 -11.08
CA GLN A 84 24.64 -24.14 -12.37
C GLN A 84 26.02 -23.62 -12.82
N ALA A 85 26.34 -22.35 -12.55
CA ALA A 85 27.66 -21.81 -12.87
C ALA A 85 28.77 -22.44 -12.01
N LYS A 86 28.50 -22.75 -10.73
CA LYS A 86 29.44 -23.45 -9.84
C LYS A 86 29.79 -24.84 -10.36
N GLU A 87 28.82 -25.57 -10.92
CA GLU A 87 29.05 -26.90 -11.52
C GLU A 87 30.04 -26.85 -12.71
N THR A 88 30.08 -25.73 -13.44
CA THR A 88 31.03 -25.59 -14.57
C THR A 88 32.48 -25.32 -14.14
N GLY A 89 32.72 -24.98 -12.88
CA GLY A 89 34.05 -24.57 -12.38
C GLY A 89 34.62 -23.27 -12.99
N ASN A 90 33.88 -22.61 -13.89
CA ASN A 90 34.35 -21.41 -14.56
C ASN A 90 34.21 -20.18 -13.65
N LEU A 91 35.33 -19.77 -13.05
CA LEU A 91 35.39 -18.64 -12.10
C LEU A 91 34.80 -17.33 -12.66
N LYS A 92 35.05 -17.01 -13.94
CA LYS A 92 34.51 -15.81 -14.58
C LYS A 92 32.99 -15.88 -14.71
N LYS A 93 32.45 -17.06 -15.04
CA LYS A 93 31.00 -17.28 -15.12
C LYS A 93 30.36 -17.21 -13.72
N MET A 94 30.97 -17.83 -12.71
CA MET A 94 30.53 -17.77 -11.32
C MET A 94 30.49 -16.34 -10.79
N ALA A 95 31.55 -15.55 -10.98
CA ALA A 95 31.61 -14.16 -10.56
C ALA A 95 30.47 -13.32 -11.19
N ARG A 96 30.22 -13.49 -12.49
CA ARG A 96 29.11 -12.81 -13.19
C ARG A 96 27.74 -13.17 -12.62
N LYS A 97 27.52 -14.45 -12.27
CA LYS A 97 26.25 -14.89 -11.68
C LYS A 97 26.10 -14.43 -10.23
N GLN A 98 27.19 -14.36 -9.46
CA GLN A 98 27.18 -13.81 -8.12
C GLN A 98 26.77 -12.33 -8.14
N THR A 99 27.38 -11.51 -9.00
CA THR A 99 26.97 -10.09 -9.16
C THR A 99 25.51 -9.94 -9.56
N LYS A 100 24.97 -10.84 -10.40
CA LYS A 100 23.54 -10.84 -10.77
C LYS A 100 22.65 -11.16 -9.57
N LEU A 101 23.05 -12.11 -8.73
CA LEU A 101 22.35 -12.47 -7.50
C LEU A 101 22.34 -11.28 -6.52
N ASP A 102 23.49 -10.67 -6.29
CA ASP A 102 23.62 -9.54 -5.36
C ASP A 102 22.74 -8.36 -5.79
N ARG A 103 22.79 -8.00 -7.08
CA ARG A 103 21.89 -6.98 -7.65
C ARG A 103 20.41 -7.34 -7.50
N SER A 104 20.05 -8.62 -7.67
CA SER A 104 18.64 -9.04 -7.52
C SER A 104 18.18 -8.94 -6.08
N ARG A 105 19.07 -9.20 -5.11
CA ARG A 105 18.81 -9.03 -3.68
C ARG A 105 18.67 -7.56 -3.29
N GLU A 106 19.49 -6.68 -3.84
CA GLU A 106 19.35 -5.23 -3.68
C GLU A 106 18.00 -4.73 -4.22
N GLU A 107 17.62 -5.15 -5.44
CA GLU A 107 16.32 -4.77 -6.02
C GLU A 107 15.13 -5.29 -5.19
N LEU A 108 15.25 -6.47 -4.57
CA LEU A 108 14.24 -6.99 -3.64
C LEU A 108 14.16 -6.14 -2.36
N LEU A 109 15.31 -5.80 -1.77
CA LEU A 109 15.37 -4.96 -0.58
C LEU A 109 14.73 -3.59 -0.81
N GLU A 110 15.01 -2.95 -1.95
CA GLU A 110 14.39 -1.68 -2.33
C GLU A 110 12.87 -1.81 -2.51
N ALA A 111 12.39 -2.91 -3.11
CA ALA A 111 10.96 -3.18 -3.22
C ALA A 111 10.29 -3.39 -1.85
N GLN A 112 10.98 -4.02 -0.90
CA GLN A 112 10.49 -4.21 0.47
C GLN A 112 10.47 -2.91 1.27
N LYS A 113 11.51 -2.07 1.17
CA LYS A 113 11.51 -0.73 1.77
C LYS A 113 10.36 0.12 1.24
N ALA A 114 10.09 0.04 -0.06
CA ALA A 114 8.97 0.74 -0.68
C ALA A 114 7.59 0.20 -0.24
N LEU A 115 7.49 -0.93 0.45
CA LEU A 115 6.21 -1.42 1.02
C LEU A 115 5.85 -0.70 2.31
N LEU A 116 6.84 -0.28 3.09
CA LEU A 116 6.63 0.42 4.35
C LEU A 116 6.35 1.90 4.04
N PRO A 117 5.23 2.48 4.54
CA PRO A 117 4.95 3.90 4.42
C PRO A 117 5.93 4.75 5.22
#